data_AF-A0A958N556-F1
#
_entry.id   AF-A0A958N556-F1
#
_cell.length_a   1.000
_cell.length_b   1.000
_cell.length_c   1.000
_cell.angle_alpha   90.00
_cell.angle_beta   90.00
_cell.angle_gamma   90.00
#
_symmetry.space_group_name_H-M   'P 1'
#
loop_
_entity.id
_entity.type
_entity.pdbx_description
1 polymer ?
#
loop_
_entity_poly.entity_id
_entity_poly.type
_entity_poly.pdbx_seq_one_letter_code
_entity_poly.pdbx_strand_id
1 'polypeptide(L)'
;MIKFFLLSLIILTSSSWAKKTGELLPEGKSEKLKDEFIKHTEKPFAYQPTDGIFWDELTQFEKKSEYVKMAEFALDQVRRFGEASDEGKEALLAFALALHHMRLFSASYHINEKLAVEKNGTFIGAFALKLISEADMADRVDRVRLESLINNNEFSGLHPEIQSFVSFYKYFYNLKFNYKKWAQINLDKVKEATFWRYKIIYLEALGQIARNHLAKGKQILLSLIKLEEVPAEIKTRANIQLARLSFEEGKLEDAFNIYSTIGRITNREKGRIELERAWTQYYLKNYSKALGILTALKTPFYSRSITPERYVLEMVIYKELCHYGAVEKAAQKFKKVFGPSLSRIKKRKPLRDDPILFSMAIVDRPLEVQANVVHFIRLEQERLIDLGFDYEGMEQIYASLKNHEKGIRERIDFQLEEKAREAANELLDIEEQISFIEYISRLDALKILEEKQEDFYRPERISHVKFNKIYWPWTGEFWIDEVDKYQTLISSRCENESNGKEGEVNFE
;
A
#
# COMPACT_ATOMS: atom_id res chain seq x y z
N MET A 1 -24.84 -13.09 -2.41
CA MET A 1 -24.05 -13.10 -1.17
C MET A 1 -22.60 -12.64 -1.41
N ILE A 2 -21.88 -13.18 -2.40
CA ILE A 2 -20.47 -12.80 -2.66
C ILE A 2 -20.29 -11.37 -3.28
N LYS A 3 -21.28 -10.87 -4.04
CA LYS A 3 -21.33 -9.46 -4.49
C LYS A 3 -21.33 -8.41 -3.35
N PHE A 4 -21.77 -8.78 -2.15
CA PHE A 4 -21.75 -7.89 -0.97
C PHE A 4 -20.34 -7.81 -0.33
N PHE A 5 -19.52 -8.85 -0.51
CA PHE A 5 -18.13 -8.93 -0.03
C PHE A 5 -17.17 -8.08 -0.87
N LEU A 6 -17.54 -7.79 -2.11
CA LEU A 6 -16.75 -7.02 -3.06
C LEU A 6 -16.97 -5.51 -2.89
N LEU A 7 -18.21 -5.10 -2.61
CA LEU A 7 -18.47 -3.78 -2.04
C LEU A 7 -17.72 -3.61 -0.71
N SER A 8 -17.64 -4.64 0.14
CA SER A 8 -16.84 -4.52 1.36
C SER A 8 -15.33 -4.49 1.08
N LEU A 9 -14.76 -5.13 0.05
CA LEU A 9 -13.33 -4.97 -0.29
C LEU A 9 -13.01 -3.57 -0.87
N ILE A 10 -13.90 -3.04 -1.71
CA ILE A 10 -13.83 -1.66 -2.21
C ILE A 10 -14.02 -0.68 -1.04
N ILE A 11 -14.91 -0.98 -0.09
CA ILE A 11 -15.19 -0.17 1.11
C ILE A 11 -14.21 -0.42 2.27
N LEU A 12 -13.48 -1.53 2.32
CA LEU A 12 -12.46 -1.85 3.35
C LEU A 12 -11.10 -1.27 2.95
N THR A 13 -10.89 -0.98 1.67
CA THR A 13 -9.84 -0.02 1.24
C THR A 13 -10.23 1.43 1.52
N SER A 14 -11.47 1.61 1.97
CA SER A 14 -12.14 2.86 2.22
C SER A 14 -12.66 2.83 3.68
N SER A 15 -11.81 2.37 4.60
CA SER A 15 -12.07 2.33 6.05
C SER A 15 -12.83 3.57 6.46
N SER A 16 -13.89 3.45 7.26
CA SER A 16 -14.62 4.49 8.02
C SER A 16 -14.38 5.96 7.61
N TRP A 17 -13.12 6.41 7.63
CA TRP A 17 -12.58 7.48 6.79
C TRP A 17 -13.21 7.64 5.40
N ALA A 18 -13.27 6.70 4.45
CA ALA A 18 -13.78 6.95 3.09
C ALA A 18 -15.30 6.83 2.88
N LYS A 19 -16.06 6.33 3.85
CA LYS A 19 -17.49 6.66 3.95
C LYS A 19 -17.69 8.09 4.46
N LYS A 20 -16.86 8.54 5.40
CA LYS A 20 -16.86 9.91 5.96
C LYS A 20 -16.14 10.94 5.05
N THR A 21 -15.23 10.48 4.19
CA THR A 21 -14.43 11.24 3.23
C THR A 21 -14.90 11.02 1.80
N GLY A 22 -15.76 10.05 1.52
CA GLY A 22 -16.53 10.01 0.28
C GLY A 22 -17.32 11.31 0.09
N GLU A 23 -17.79 11.92 1.19
CA GLU A 23 -18.36 13.27 1.19
C GLU A 23 -17.31 14.40 1.11
N LEU A 24 -16.08 14.20 1.64
CA LEU A 24 -15.00 15.20 1.69
C LEU A 24 -14.04 15.15 0.49
N LEU A 25 -14.07 14.10 -0.33
CA LEU A 25 -13.26 13.96 -1.53
C LEU A 25 -13.86 14.84 -2.63
N PRO A 26 -13.07 15.65 -3.35
CA PRO A 26 -13.60 16.59 -4.33
C PRO A 26 -14.60 16.00 -5.32
N GLU A 27 -15.66 16.76 -5.58
CA GLU A 27 -16.43 16.61 -6.81
C GLU A 27 -15.60 17.21 -7.95
N GLY A 28 -14.74 16.38 -8.54
CA GLY A 28 -14.04 16.77 -9.76
C GLY A 28 -15.08 17.21 -10.81
N LYS A 29 -14.94 18.42 -11.36
CA LYS A 29 -15.67 18.83 -12.56
C LYS A 29 -15.12 18.00 -13.71
N SER A 30 -15.74 16.83 -13.96
CA SER A 30 -15.35 15.98 -15.08
C SER A 30 -15.84 16.59 -16.40
N GLU A 31 -15.25 17.70 -16.81
CA GLU A 31 -15.11 17.96 -18.23
C GLU A 31 -13.77 17.38 -18.62
N LYS A 32 -13.80 16.40 -19.53
CA LYS A 32 -12.68 15.76 -20.22
C LYS A 32 -11.34 16.41 -19.85
N LEU A 33 -10.47 15.68 -19.14
CA LEU A 33 -9.05 16.07 -18.98
C LEU A 33 -8.58 16.56 -20.34
N LYS A 34 -8.51 17.89 -20.50
CA LYS A 34 -8.31 18.49 -21.81
C LYS A 34 -6.94 18.05 -22.28
N ASP A 35 -6.75 17.96 -23.59
CA ASP A 35 -5.44 17.78 -24.23
C ASP A 35 -4.44 18.94 -23.91
N GLU A 36 -4.77 19.80 -22.93
CA GLU A 36 -3.98 20.90 -22.37
C GLU A 36 -3.09 20.46 -21.19
N PHE A 37 -2.71 19.17 -21.09
CA PHE A 37 -1.50 18.81 -20.33
C PHE A 37 -0.30 19.35 -21.11
N ILE A 38 -0.03 20.64 -20.92
CA ILE A 38 1.10 21.34 -21.50
C ILE A 38 2.36 20.56 -21.10
N LYS A 39 3.13 20.12 -22.10
CA LYS A 39 4.48 19.56 -21.96
C LYS A 39 5.21 20.31 -20.84
N HIS A 40 5.84 19.58 -19.91
CA HIS A 40 6.71 20.15 -18.86
C HIS A 40 7.66 21.21 -19.45
N THR A 41 7.29 22.48 -19.42
CA THR A 41 8.14 23.60 -19.87
C THR A 41 8.82 24.28 -18.69
N GLU A 42 8.35 24.06 -17.46
CA GLU A 42 8.99 24.56 -16.25
C GLU A 42 10.14 23.64 -15.84
N LYS A 43 11.35 24.21 -15.73
CA LYS A 43 12.54 23.49 -15.25
C LYS A 43 12.32 23.06 -13.79
N PRO A 44 12.83 21.89 -13.37
CA PRO A 44 12.81 21.49 -11.97
C PRO A 44 13.42 22.57 -11.08
N PHE A 45 12.92 22.73 -9.85
CA PHE A 45 13.51 23.69 -8.92
C PHE A 45 14.97 23.33 -8.66
N ALA A 46 15.88 24.16 -9.14
CA ALA A 46 17.30 24.08 -8.87
C ALA A 46 17.64 25.06 -7.74
N TYR A 47 18.35 24.57 -6.73
CA TYR A 47 18.84 25.44 -5.66
C TYR A 47 19.82 26.47 -6.23
N GLN A 48 19.67 27.72 -5.81
CA GLN A 48 20.60 28.80 -6.16
C GLN A 48 21.45 29.11 -4.92
N PRO A 49 22.70 28.65 -4.88
CA PRO A 49 23.53 28.79 -3.70
C PRO A 49 24.03 30.22 -3.50
N THR A 50 24.18 30.60 -2.24
CA THR A 50 24.87 31.84 -1.88
C THR A 50 26.39 31.71 -2.03
N ASP A 51 26.94 30.53 -1.70
CA ASP A 51 28.35 30.18 -1.96
C ASP A 51 28.46 29.12 -3.07
N GLY A 52 28.80 29.55 -4.29
CA GLY A 52 28.96 28.65 -5.43
C GLY A 52 30.08 27.61 -5.26
N ILE A 53 31.17 27.96 -4.55
CA ILE A 53 32.33 27.07 -4.39
C ILE A 53 31.98 25.92 -3.46
N PHE A 54 31.32 26.23 -2.34
CA PHE A 54 30.82 25.22 -1.40
C PHE A 54 29.91 24.19 -2.10
N TRP A 55 28.96 24.66 -2.92
CA TRP A 55 28.02 23.79 -3.61
C TRP A 55 28.61 23.04 -4.80
N ASP A 56 29.63 23.59 -5.47
CA ASP A 56 30.38 22.87 -6.49
C ASP A 56 31.09 21.65 -5.89
N GLU A 57 31.66 21.78 -4.70
CA GLU A 57 32.31 20.67 -3.99
C GLU A 57 31.29 19.63 -3.50
N LEU A 58 30.15 20.05 -2.96
CA LEU A 58 29.03 19.16 -2.62
C LEU A 58 28.54 18.36 -3.82
N THR A 59 28.40 19.00 -4.97
CA THR A 59 27.97 18.36 -6.22
C THR A 59 28.98 17.30 -6.68
N GLN A 60 30.28 17.48 -6.40
CA GLN A 60 31.29 16.45 -6.69
C GLN A 60 31.13 15.22 -5.79
N PHE A 61 30.85 15.40 -4.50
CA PHE A 61 30.56 14.29 -3.60
C PHE A 61 29.28 13.55 -4.01
N GLU A 62 28.24 14.28 -4.41
CA GLU A 62 26.98 13.69 -4.88
C GLU A 62 27.20 12.82 -6.12
N LYS A 63 27.97 13.30 -7.11
CA LYS A 63 28.33 12.57 -8.33
C LYS A 63 29.12 11.29 -8.06
N LYS A 64 29.94 11.28 -7.00
CA LYS A 64 30.71 10.10 -6.56
C LYS A 64 29.92 9.21 -5.60
N SER A 65 28.71 9.59 -5.22
CA SER A 65 27.90 8.93 -4.18
C SER A 65 28.61 8.85 -2.81
N GLU A 66 29.49 9.81 -2.50
CA GLU A 66 30.24 9.89 -1.25
C GLU A 66 29.46 10.69 -0.19
N TYR A 67 28.23 10.24 0.13
CA TYR A 67 27.29 11.01 0.95
C TYR A 67 27.74 11.21 2.41
N VAL A 68 28.55 10.30 2.96
CA VAL A 68 29.12 10.47 4.31
C VAL A 68 30.12 11.63 4.32
N LYS A 69 31.02 11.70 3.33
CA LYS A 69 31.97 12.81 3.20
C LYS A 69 31.25 14.13 2.93
N MET A 70 30.19 14.09 2.12
CA MET A 70 29.33 15.25 1.88
C MET A 70 28.74 15.77 3.19
N ALA A 71 28.25 14.88 4.05
CA ALA A 71 27.71 15.22 5.35
C ALA A 71 28.79 15.82 6.29
N GLU A 72 29.95 15.18 6.39
CA GLU A 72 31.09 15.67 7.20
C GLU A 72 31.57 17.06 6.74
N PHE A 73 31.69 17.26 5.42
CA PHE A 73 32.07 18.53 4.84
C PHE A 73 31.06 19.64 5.16
N ALA A 74 29.77 19.34 5.06
CA ALA A 74 28.72 20.27 5.46
C ALA A 74 28.79 20.61 6.96
N LEU A 75 28.98 19.61 7.83
CA LEU A 75 29.11 19.82 9.28
C LEU A 75 30.35 20.64 9.66
N ASP A 76 31.46 20.52 8.92
CA ASP A 76 32.64 21.37 9.14
C ASP A 76 32.31 22.85 8.87
N GLN A 77 31.52 23.16 7.83
CA GLN A 77 31.07 24.53 7.58
C GLN A 77 30.12 25.04 8.68
N VAL A 78 29.24 24.17 9.20
CA VAL A 78 28.38 24.53 10.35
C VAL A 78 29.22 24.93 11.55
N ARG A 79 30.32 24.21 11.85
CA ARG A 79 31.22 24.55 12.96
C ARG A 79 31.96 25.87 12.73
N ARG A 80 32.35 26.17 11.49
CA ARG A 80 33.08 27.39 11.14
C ARG A 80 32.22 28.64 11.27
N PHE A 81 30.99 28.58 10.77
CA PHE A 81 30.10 29.75 10.70
C PHE A 81 29.03 29.81 11.80
N GLY A 82 28.81 28.71 12.52
CA GLY A 82 27.78 28.54 13.55
C GLY A 82 26.37 28.35 12.98
N GLU A 83 25.51 27.60 13.68
CA GLU A 83 24.15 27.24 13.21
C GLU A 83 23.21 28.44 12.97
N ALA A 84 23.48 29.58 13.60
CA ALA A 84 22.61 30.76 13.52
C ALA A 84 22.84 31.61 12.26
N SER A 85 24.03 31.53 11.64
CA SER A 85 24.39 32.30 10.44
C SER A 85 23.68 31.77 9.20
N ASP A 86 23.66 32.57 8.13
CA ASP A 86 23.02 32.18 6.88
C ASP A 86 23.84 31.09 6.18
N GLU A 87 25.18 31.21 6.24
CA GLU A 87 26.14 30.21 5.78
C GLU A 87 26.02 28.91 6.59
N GLY A 88 25.84 29.00 7.91
CA GLY A 88 25.62 27.84 8.76
C GLY A 88 24.30 27.12 8.45
N LYS A 89 23.23 27.86 8.16
CA LYS A 89 21.93 27.28 7.76
C LYS A 89 21.97 26.66 6.37
N GLU A 90 22.72 27.26 5.45
CA GLU A 90 22.99 26.67 4.14
C GLU A 90 23.80 25.37 4.28
N ALA A 91 24.79 25.33 5.18
CA ALA A 91 25.53 24.12 5.50
C ALA A 91 24.64 23.05 6.17
N LEU A 92 23.71 23.43 7.05
CA LEU A 92 22.73 22.50 7.62
C LEU A 92 21.78 21.93 6.56
N LEU A 93 21.40 22.73 5.56
CA LEU A 93 20.61 22.26 4.43
C LEU A 93 21.39 21.23 3.61
N ALA A 94 22.68 21.46 3.37
CA ALA A 94 23.55 20.51 2.69
C ALA A 94 23.72 19.20 3.48
N PHE A 95 23.85 19.29 4.81
CA PHE A 95 23.86 18.10 5.68
C PHE A 95 22.52 17.34 5.58
N ALA A 96 21.39 18.04 5.62
CA ALA A 96 20.06 17.44 5.45
C ALA A 96 19.87 16.78 4.08
N LEU A 97 20.46 17.36 3.02
CA LEU A 97 20.49 16.78 1.67
C LEU A 97 21.33 15.49 1.63
N ALA A 98 22.51 15.48 2.27
CA ALA A 98 23.33 14.27 2.39
C ALA A 98 22.59 13.15 3.13
N LEU A 99 21.93 13.48 4.25
CA LEU A 99 21.04 12.55 4.98
C LEU A 99 19.91 12.02 4.08
N HIS A 100 19.31 12.89 3.25
CA HIS A 100 18.27 12.52 2.31
C HIS A 100 18.77 11.49 1.27
N HIS A 101 19.95 11.71 0.67
CA HIS A 101 20.56 10.74 -0.25
C HIS A 101 20.89 9.40 0.40
N MET A 102 21.28 9.41 1.68
CA MET A 102 21.48 8.21 2.50
C MET A 102 20.17 7.53 2.92
N ARG A 103 19.00 8.08 2.53
CA ARG A 103 17.65 7.63 2.91
C ARG A 103 17.37 7.73 4.41
N LEU A 104 18.00 8.67 5.09
CA LEU A 104 17.76 9.04 6.49
C LEU A 104 16.71 10.17 6.54
N PHE A 105 15.50 9.86 6.06
CA PHE A 105 14.46 10.85 5.79
C PHE A 105 13.92 11.49 7.06
N SER A 106 13.81 10.76 8.16
CA SER A 106 13.27 11.27 9.42
C SER A 106 14.23 12.28 10.06
N ALA A 107 15.54 12.00 9.98
CA ALA A 107 16.59 12.90 10.43
C ALA A 107 16.67 14.16 9.54
N SER A 108 16.68 13.95 8.21
CA SER A 108 16.62 15.04 7.23
C SER A 108 15.38 15.93 7.45
N TYR A 109 14.21 15.32 7.71
CA TYR A 109 12.96 16.02 7.98
C TYR A 109 13.07 16.91 9.22
N HIS A 110 13.68 16.44 10.31
CA HIS A 110 13.84 17.26 11.52
C HIS A 110 14.59 18.56 11.24
N ILE A 111 15.66 18.50 10.44
CA ILE A 111 16.46 19.67 10.08
C ILE A 111 15.67 20.57 9.12
N ASN A 112 15.10 19.98 8.08
CA ASN A 112 14.36 20.72 7.05
C ASN A 112 13.10 21.38 7.60
N GLU A 113 12.43 20.80 8.59
CA GLU A 113 11.27 21.40 9.26
C GLU A 113 11.64 22.73 9.93
N LYS A 114 12.77 22.76 10.66
CA LYS A 114 13.30 23.98 11.30
C LYS A 114 13.68 25.01 10.23
N LEU A 115 14.45 24.60 9.21
CA LEU A 115 14.91 25.49 8.15
C LEU A 115 13.75 26.09 7.33
N ALA A 116 12.73 25.29 7.01
CA ALA A 116 11.56 25.76 6.28
C ALA A 116 10.82 26.88 7.03
N VAL A 117 10.70 26.76 8.35
CA VAL A 117 10.03 27.77 9.19
C VAL A 117 10.91 29.01 9.39
N GLU A 118 12.17 28.82 9.78
CA GLU A 118 13.08 29.94 10.10
C GLU A 118 13.49 30.77 8.87
N LYS A 119 13.61 30.11 7.71
CA LYS A 119 14.05 30.72 6.45
C LYS A 119 12.93 30.78 5.42
N ASN A 120 11.70 30.98 5.89
CA ASN A 120 10.53 31.18 5.04
C ASN A 120 10.75 32.34 4.04
N GLY A 121 10.31 32.15 2.80
CA GLY A 121 10.48 33.13 1.71
C GLY A 121 11.88 33.16 1.09
N THR A 122 12.83 32.35 1.55
CA THR A 122 14.18 32.25 0.98
C THR A 122 14.36 30.95 0.18
N PHE A 123 15.44 30.85 -0.61
CA PHE A 123 15.80 29.62 -1.32
C PHE A 123 16.10 28.45 -0.36
N ILE A 124 16.68 28.72 0.82
CA ILE A 124 16.95 27.70 1.84
C ILE A 124 15.64 27.07 2.31
N GLY A 125 14.66 27.89 2.71
CA GLY A 125 13.36 27.40 3.17
C GLY A 125 12.57 26.68 2.06
N ALA A 126 12.63 27.18 0.82
CA ALA A 126 12.00 26.53 -0.32
C ALA A 126 12.63 25.16 -0.61
N PHE A 127 13.95 25.04 -0.59
CA PHE A 127 14.63 23.76 -0.82
C PHE A 127 14.40 22.76 0.32
N ALA A 128 14.34 23.24 1.57
CA ALA A 128 13.95 22.40 2.70
C ALA A 128 12.54 21.79 2.51
N LEU A 129 11.58 22.59 2.03
CA LEU A 129 10.24 22.09 1.68
C LEU A 129 10.26 21.11 0.49
N LYS A 130 11.15 21.30 -0.49
CA LYS A 130 11.35 20.34 -1.58
C LYS A 130 11.81 18.97 -1.05
N LEU A 131 12.80 18.93 -0.17
CA LEU A 131 13.28 17.68 0.43
C LEU A 131 12.19 16.98 1.26
N ILE A 132 11.37 17.76 1.99
CA ILE A 132 10.21 17.24 2.72
C ILE A 132 9.17 16.67 1.74
N SER A 133 8.90 17.38 0.64
CA SER A 133 7.98 16.96 -0.42
C SER A 133 8.43 15.64 -1.05
N GLU A 134 9.71 15.49 -1.39
CA GLU A 134 10.29 14.25 -1.93
C GLU A 134 10.18 13.08 -0.94
N ALA A 135 10.40 13.33 0.35
CA ALA A 135 10.22 12.31 1.39
C ALA A 135 8.74 11.88 1.53
N ASP A 136 7.78 12.80 1.40
CA ASP A 136 6.35 12.49 1.40
C ASP A 136 5.92 11.72 0.15
N MET A 137 6.47 12.05 -1.02
CA MET A 137 6.25 11.27 -2.25
C MET A 137 6.71 9.82 -2.10
N ALA A 138 7.69 9.55 -1.24
CA ALA A 138 8.16 8.19 -0.94
C ALA A 138 7.39 7.49 0.20
N ASP A 139 6.30 8.08 0.70
CA ASP A 139 5.54 7.65 1.90
C ASP A 139 6.47 7.44 3.13
N ARG A 140 7.47 8.31 3.31
CA ARG A 140 8.47 8.25 4.40
C ARG A 140 8.23 9.24 5.53
N VAL A 141 7.18 10.04 5.44
CA VAL A 141 6.89 11.12 6.38
C VAL A 141 5.62 10.82 7.18
N ASP A 142 5.65 11.15 8.47
CA ASP A 142 4.43 11.18 9.28
C ASP A 142 3.52 12.33 8.81
N ARG A 143 2.40 11.96 8.18
CA ARG A 143 1.42 12.93 7.64
C ARG A 143 0.87 13.87 8.69
N VAL A 144 0.73 13.43 9.95
CA VAL A 144 0.22 14.31 11.03
C VAL A 144 1.19 15.45 11.31
N ARG A 145 2.50 15.14 11.38
CA ARG A 145 3.55 16.14 11.57
C ARG A 145 3.62 17.08 10.36
N LEU A 146 3.54 16.53 9.15
CA LEU A 146 3.55 17.32 7.93
C LEU A 146 2.34 18.27 7.80
N GLU A 147 1.14 17.78 8.10
CA GLU A 147 -0.08 18.60 8.13
C GLU A 147 0.05 19.72 9.17
N SER A 148 0.64 19.44 10.34
CA SER A 148 0.91 20.47 11.35
C SER A 148 1.87 21.54 10.83
N LEU A 149 2.98 21.15 10.21
CA LEU A 149 3.95 22.08 9.62
C LEU A 149 3.30 22.99 8.58
N ILE A 150 2.54 22.42 7.64
CA ILE A 150 1.98 23.18 6.52
C ILE A 150 0.82 24.08 6.96
N ASN A 151 -0.05 23.61 7.84
CA ASN A 151 -1.27 24.35 8.18
C ASN A 151 -1.03 25.42 9.26
N ASN A 152 0.01 25.28 10.08
CA ASN A 152 0.35 26.28 11.10
C ASN A 152 1.25 27.41 10.57
N ASN A 153 1.76 27.29 9.33
CA ASN A 153 2.69 28.26 8.76
C ASN A 153 2.19 28.84 7.41
N GLU A 154 2.57 30.09 7.14
CA GLU A 154 2.29 30.76 5.87
C GLU A 154 3.56 30.87 5.03
N PHE A 155 3.75 29.91 4.11
CA PHE A 155 4.87 29.96 3.17
C PHE A 155 4.56 30.89 2.00
N SER A 156 5.51 31.77 1.66
CA SER A 156 5.41 32.75 0.57
C SER A 156 6.60 32.63 -0.40
N GLY A 157 6.44 33.15 -1.63
CA GLY A 157 7.53 33.19 -2.62
C GLY A 157 7.98 31.82 -3.15
N LEU A 158 7.12 30.80 -3.12
CA LEU A 158 7.49 29.44 -3.49
C LEU A 158 7.53 29.21 -5.01
N HIS A 159 8.48 28.39 -5.45
CA HIS A 159 8.49 27.84 -6.81
C HIS A 159 7.20 27.04 -7.08
N PRO A 160 6.64 27.03 -8.31
CA PRO A 160 5.36 26.39 -8.61
C PRO A 160 5.23 24.92 -8.15
N GLU A 161 6.32 24.14 -8.24
CA GLU A 161 6.38 22.75 -7.80
C GLU A 161 6.16 22.62 -6.27
N ILE A 162 6.86 23.44 -5.49
CA ILE A 162 6.76 23.48 -4.02
C ILE A 162 5.45 24.12 -3.58
N GLN A 163 4.98 25.13 -4.33
CA GLN A 163 3.67 25.74 -4.11
C GLN A 163 2.56 24.69 -4.26
N SER A 164 2.69 23.79 -5.24
CA SER A 164 1.72 22.71 -5.49
C SER A 164 1.69 21.72 -4.32
N PHE A 165 2.83 21.41 -3.71
CA PHE A 165 2.92 20.62 -2.48
C PHE A 165 2.18 21.27 -1.29
N VAL A 166 2.50 22.53 -0.98
CA VAL A 166 1.89 23.25 0.15
C VAL A 166 0.39 23.43 -0.08
N SER A 167 -0.01 23.81 -1.30
CA SER A 167 -1.40 24.00 -1.66
C SER A 167 -2.21 22.70 -1.65
N PHE A 168 -1.61 21.55 -1.99
CA PHE A 168 -2.26 20.24 -1.84
C PHE A 168 -2.70 19.98 -0.40
N TYR A 169 -1.82 20.20 0.57
CA TYR A 169 -2.15 19.97 1.98
C TYR A 169 -3.17 20.98 2.52
N LYS A 170 -3.01 22.28 2.17
CA LYS A 170 -3.99 23.32 2.55
C LYS A 170 -5.35 23.08 1.89
N TYR A 171 -5.38 22.52 0.70
CA TYR A 171 -6.61 22.14 0.01
C TYR A 171 -7.39 21.08 0.79
N PHE A 172 -6.75 19.96 1.14
CA PHE A 172 -7.42 18.88 1.88
C PHE A 172 -7.76 19.29 3.32
N TYR A 173 -6.93 20.12 3.95
CA TYR A 173 -7.27 20.71 5.25
C TYR A 173 -8.57 21.52 5.17
N ASN A 174 -8.68 22.44 4.19
CA ASN A 174 -9.90 23.23 4.01
C ASN A 174 -11.13 22.38 3.69
N LEU A 175 -10.98 21.31 2.89
CA LEU A 175 -12.07 20.38 2.64
C LEU A 175 -12.56 19.69 3.91
N LYS A 176 -11.64 19.23 4.77
CA LYS A 176 -11.95 18.59 6.06
C LYS A 176 -12.84 19.46 6.96
N PHE A 177 -12.66 20.79 6.89
CA PHE A 177 -13.47 21.78 7.64
C PHE A 177 -14.62 22.38 6.82
N ASN A 178 -14.93 21.85 5.63
CA ASN A 178 -15.99 22.31 4.73
C ASN A 178 -15.81 23.77 4.23
N TYR A 179 -14.57 24.26 4.18
CA TYR A 179 -14.24 25.60 3.66
C TYR A 179 -14.05 25.57 2.13
N LYS A 180 -15.13 25.29 1.39
CA LYS A 180 -15.10 25.04 -0.07
C LYS A 180 -14.44 26.16 -0.89
N LYS A 181 -14.70 27.43 -0.56
CA LYS A 181 -14.08 28.58 -1.26
C LYS A 181 -12.56 28.62 -1.10
N TRP A 182 -12.08 28.42 0.13
CA TRP A 182 -10.65 28.38 0.44
C TRP A 182 -9.96 27.14 -0.12
N ALA A 183 -10.67 26.01 -0.16
CA ALA A 183 -10.22 24.83 -0.87
C ALA A 183 -10.00 25.15 -2.35
N GLN A 184 -10.97 25.74 -3.05
CA GLN A 184 -10.82 26.08 -4.46
C GLN A 184 -9.61 27.00 -4.72
N ILE A 185 -9.41 28.03 -3.90
CA ILE A 185 -8.25 28.93 -4.02
C ILE A 185 -6.92 28.17 -3.94
N ASN A 186 -6.83 27.14 -3.09
CA ASN A 186 -5.63 26.32 -2.99
C ASN A 186 -5.53 25.33 -4.15
N LEU A 187 -6.64 24.78 -4.62
CA LEU A 187 -6.66 23.90 -5.78
C LEU A 187 -6.14 24.61 -7.03
N ASP A 188 -6.55 25.86 -7.25
CA ASP A 188 -6.13 26.68 -8.39
C ASP A 188 -4.62 27.00 -8.37
N LYS A 189 -3.98 26.89 -7.21
CA LYS A 189 -2.52 27.05 -7.04
C LYS A 189 -1.73 25.76 -7.33
N VAL A 190 -2.39 24.61 -7.46
CA VAL A 190 -1.73 23.34 -7.80
C VAL A 190 -1.59 23.24 -9.32
N LYS A 191 -0.35 23.15 -9.81
CA LYS A 191 -0.06 23.13 -11.25
C LYS A 191 -0.32 21.76 -11.89
N GLU A 192 -0.82 21.76 -13.13
CA GLU A 192 -1.32 20.56 -13.82
C GLU A 192 -0.26 19.45 -14.02
N ALA A 193 0.99 19.81 -14.29
CA ALA A 193 2.10 18.88 -14.51
C ALA A 193 2.92 18.63 -13.23
N THR A 194 2.28 18.40 -12.09
CA THR A 194 2.97 18.11 -10.82
C THR A 194 2.49 16.81 -10.21
N PHE A 195 3.37 16.14 -9.44
CA PHE A 195 3.01 14.95 -8.65
C PHE A 195 1.71 15.16 -7.86
N TRP A 196 1.58 16.34 -7.23
CA TRP A 196 0.44 16.69 -6.39
C TRP A 196 -0.86 16.83 -7.17
N ARG A 197 -0.82 17.33 -8.40
CA ARG A 197 -2.00 17.33 -9.26
C ARG A 197 -2.44 15.91 -9.62
N TYR A 198 -1.52 15.07 -10.06
CA TYR A 198 -1.84 13.67 -10.37
C TYR A 198 -2.42 12.95 -9.15
N LYS A 199 -1.91 13.23 -7.95
CA LYS A 199 -2.45 12.72 -6.69
C LYS A 199 -3.87 13.22 -6.42
N ILE A 200 -4.18 14.49 -6.70
CA ILE A 200 -5.55 15.03 -6.60
C ILE A 200 -6.49 14.32 -7.59
N ILE A 201 -6.10 14.19 -8.86
CA ILE A 201 -6.94 13.51 -9.88
C ILE A 201 -7.22 12.06 -9.47
N TYR A 202 -6.22 11.36 -8.95
CA TYR A 202 -6.40 10.02 -8.40
C TYR A 202 -7.40 10.00 -7.22
N LEU A 203 -7.29 10.94 -6.29
CA LEU A 203 -8.20 11.05 -5.13
C LEU A 203 -9.63 11.46 -5.55
N GLU A 204 -9.78 12.30 -6.56
CA GLU A 204 -11.07 12.63 -7.19
C GLU A 204 -11.74 11.38 -7.77
N ALA A 205 -10.97 10.56 -8.48
CA ALA A 205 -11.48 9.30 -9.02
C ALA A 205 -11.98 8.36 -7.91
N LEU A 206 -11.20 8.22 -6.82
CA LEU A 206 -11.63 7.47 -5.64
C LEU A 206 -12.90 8.06 -5.01
N GLY A 207 -13.02 9.39 -4.97
CA GLY A 207 -14.21 10.09 -4.47
C GLY A 207 -15.46 9.80 -5.30
N GLN A 208 -15.32 9.66 -6.62
CA GLN A 208 -16.42 9.25 -7.50
C GLN A 208 -16.80 7.78 -7.25
N ILE A 209 -15.81 6.90 -7.11
CA ILE A 209 -16.03 5.46 -6.82
C ILE A 209 -16.75 5.29 -5.47
N ALA A 210 -16.32 6.02 -4.43
CA ALA A 210 -16.95 5.98 -3.11
C ALA A 210 -18.42 6.42 -3.13
N ARG A 211 -18.78 7.33 -4.03
CA ARG A 211 -20.17 7.78 -4.27
C ARG A 211 -20.95 6.88 -5.23
N ASN A 212 -20.43 5.69 -5.55
CA ASN A 212 -21.02 4.73 -6.49
C ASN A 212 -21.09 5.24 -7.96
N HIS A 213 -20.34 6.28 -8.31
CA HIS A 213 -20.19 6.75 -9.70
C HIS A 213 -19.05 6.01 -10.42
N LEU A 214 -19.15 4.68 -10.49
CA LEU A 214 -18.07 3.79 -10.93
C LEU A 214 -17.56 4.12 -12.34
N ALA A 215 -18.46 4.38 -13.29
CA ALA A 215 -18.09 4.72 -14.67
C ALA A 215 -17.27 6.02 -14.77
N LYS A 216 -17.65 7.06 -14.02
CA LYS A 216 -16.92 8.33 -13.98
C LYS A 216 -15.54 8.15 -13.37
N GLY A 217 -15.46 7.47 -12.21
CA GLY A 217 -14.18 7.17 -11.56
C GLY A 217 -13.25 6.36 -12.45
N LYS A 218 -13.77 5.32 -13.13
CA LYS A 218 -13.02 4.52 -14.10
C LYS A 218 -12.48 5.37 -15.25
N GLN A 219 -13.30 6.25 -15.81
CA GLN A 219 -12.87 7.13 -16.91
C GLN A 219 -11.72 8.03 -16.48
N ILE A 220 -11.79 8.64 -15.29
CA ILE A 220 -10.73 9.50 -14.74
C ILE A 220 -9.42 8.70 -14.58
N LEU A 221 -9.49 7.48 -14.02
CA LEU A 221 -8.32 6.61 -13.86
C LEU A 221 -7.71 6.22 -15.21
N LEU A 222 -8.54 5.87 -16.20
CA LEU A 222 -8.08 5.52 -17.55
C LEU A 222 -7.38 6.69 -18.25
N SER A 223 -7.89 7.91 -18.10
CA SER A 223 -7.19 9.09 -18.61
C SER A 223 -5.90 9.39 -17.85
N LEU A 224 -5.87 9.16 -16.53
CA LEU A 224 -4.68 9.40 -15.72
C LEU A 224 -3.53 8.46 -16.13
N ILE A 225 -3.79 7.17 -16.32
CA ILE A 225 -2.72 6.21 -16.66
C ILE A 225 -2.15 6.40 -18.08
N LYS A 226 -2.89 7.05 -18.98
CA LYS A 226 -2.47 7.33 -20.36
C LYS A 226 -1.41 8.43 -20.45
N LEU A 227 -1.31 9.29 -19.44
CA LEU A 227 -0.33 10.36 -19.38
C LEU A 227 1.06 9.77 -19.10
N GLU A 228 2.04 10.08 -19.94
CA GLU A 228 3.40 9.53 -19.82
C GLU A 228 4.09 10.01 -18.54
N GLU A 229 3.85 11.27 -18.18
CA GLU A 229 4.47 12.01 -17.07
C GLU A 229 4.00 11.55 -15.68
N VAL A 230 2.94 10.74 -15.60
CA VAL A 230 2.40 10.32 -14.29
C VAL A 230 3.41 9.42 -13.57
N PRO A 231 3.74 9.74 -12.29
CA PRO A 231 4.62 8.95 -11.45
C PRO A 231 4.21 7.47 -11.38
N ALA A 232 5.20 6.58 -11.40
CA ALA A 232 4.99 5.13 -11.39
C ALA A 232 4.15 4.65 -10.19
N GLU A 233 4.28 5.29 -9.03
CA GLU A 233 3.49 4.96 -7.84
C GLU A 233 2.00 5.27 -8.05
N ILE A 234 1.67 6.45 -8.58
CA ILE A 234 0.29 6.85 -8.86
C ILE A 234 -0.31 5.94 -9.94
N LYS A 235 0.45 5.64 -11.00
CA LYS A 235 0.06 4.67 -12.04
C LYS A 235 -0.23 3.29 -11.44
N THR A 236 0.64 2.79 -10.57
CA THR A 236 0.46 1.48 -9.91
C THR A 236 -0.82 1.45 -9.09
N ARG A 237 -1.07 2.50 -8.29
CA ARG A 237 -2.29 2.62 -7.48
C ARG A 237 -3.54 2.74 -8.35
N ALA A 238 -3.50 3.52 -9.42
CA ALA A 238 -4.59 3.64 -10.38
C ALA A 238 -4.90 2.29 -11.06
N ASN A 239 -3.88 1.54 -11.46
CA ASN A 239 -4.03 0.21 -12.04
C ASN A 239 -4.68 -0.78 -11.06
N ILE A 240 -4.30 -0.78 -9.78
CA ILE A 240 -4.98 -1.61 -8.75
C ILE A 240 -6.49 -1.32 -8.73
N GLN A 241 -6.87 -0.03 -8.71
CA GLN A 241 -8.29 0.33 -8.69
C GLN A 241 -9.02 -0.03 -9.98
N LEU A 242 -8.35 0.12 -11.13
CA LEU A 242 -8.89 -0.32 -12.43
C LEU A 242 -9.10 -1.84 -12.48
N ALA A 243 -8.18 -2.62 -11.92
CA ALA A 243 -8.32 -4.08 -11.84
C ALA A 243 -9.54 -4.47 -10.99
N ARG A 244 -9.72 -3.83 -9.83
CA ARG A 244 -10.91 -4.01 -8.98
C ARG A 244 -12.21 -3.64 -9.69
N LEU A 245 -12.24 -2.49 -10.37
CA LEU A 245 -13.41 -2.07 -11.15
C LEU A 245 -13.71 -3.03 -12.32
N SER A 246 -12.69 -3.51 -13.03
CA SER A 246 -12.86 -4.51 -14.08
C SER A 246 -13.38 -5.84 -13.53
N PHE A 247 -12.92 -6.24 -12.34
CA PHE A 247 -13.43 -7.40 -11.64
C PHE A 247 -14.92 -7.24 -11.29
N GLU A 248 -15.34 -6.09 -10.72
CA GLU A 248 -16.75 -5.81 -10.43
C GLU A 248 -17.65 -5.84 -11.68
N GLU A 249 -17.13 -5.36 -12.81
CA GLU A 249 -17.81 -5.37 -14.10
C GLU A 249 -17.91 -6.78 -14.72
N GLY A 250 -17.27 -7.79 -14.11
CA GLY A 250 -17.20 -9.15 -14.65
C GLY A 250 -16.17 -9.32 -15.78
N LYS A 251 -15.34 -8.32 -16.04
CA LYS A 251 -14.23 -8.37 -17.02
C LYS A 251 -12.99 -8.98 -16.35
N LEU A 252 -13.09 -10.27 -16.09
CA LEU A 252 -12.11 -11.00 -15.27
C LEU A 252 -10.75 -11.13 -15.94
N GLU A 253 -10.69 -11.31 -17.26
CA GLU A 253 -9.42 -11.36 -18.01
C GLU A 253 -8.68 -10.03 -17.93
N ASP A 254 -9.38 -8.91 -18.13
CA ASP A 254 -8.81 -7.57 -17.98
C ASP A 254 -8.28 -7.36 -16.56
N ALA A 255 -9.08 -7.71 -15.54
CA ALA A 255 -8.65 -7.61 -14.15
C ALA A 255 -7.39 -8.42 -13.87
N PHE A 256 -7.33 -9.66 -14.33
CA PHE A 256 -6.17 -10.54 -14.17
C PHE A 256 -4.92 -9.96 -14.85
N ASN A 257 -5.06 -9.51 -16.10
CA ASN A 257 -3.95 -8.92 -16.86
C ASN A 257 -3.39 -7.70 -16.14
N ILE A 258 -4.25 -6.81 -15.64
CA ILE A 258 -3.79 -5.66 -14.86
C ILE A 258 -3.07 -6.11 -13.59
N TYR A 259 -3.65 -7.03 -12.80
CA TYR A 259 -2.99 -7.54 -11.58
C TYR A 259 -1.61 -8.15 -11.87
N SER A 260 -1.45 -8.86 -12.98
CA SER A 260 -0.18 -9.51 -13.35
C SER A 260 0.95 -8.53 -13.69
N THR A 261 0.62 -7.28 -14.02
CA THR A 261 1.62 -6.24 -14.35
C THR A 261 2.10 -5.44 -13.13
N ILE A 262 1.50 -5.64 -11.95
CA ILE A 262 1.81 -4.87 -10.75
C ILE A 262 3.06 -5.43 -10.07
N GLY A 263 4.19 -4.74 -10.24
CA GLY A 263 5.48 -5.19 -9.70
C GLY A 263 5.95 -4.51 -8.41
N ARG A 264 5.65 -3.22 -8.19
CA ARG A 264 6.24 -2.42 -7.10
C ARG A 264 5.22 -2.01 -6.04
N ILE A 265 4.98 -2.88 -5.05
CA ILE A 265 4.10 -2.64 -3.89
C ILE A 265 4.71 -3.20 -2.60
N THR A 266 4.19 -2.79 -1.44
CA THR A 266 4.67 -3.32 -0.15
C THR A 266 4.35 -4.81 -0.03
N ASN A 267 5.11 -5.57 0.75
CA ASN A 267 4.83 -7.00 0.96
C ASN A 267 3.42 -7.22 1.52
N ARG A 268 2.96 -6.29 2.38
CA ARG A 268 1.63 -6.35 2.98
C ARG A 268 0.55 -6.24 1.92
N GLU A 269 0.65 -5.22 1.07
CA GLU A 269 -0.26 -4.97 -0.06
C GLU A 269 -0.19 -6.10 -1.08
N LYS A 270 1.00 -6.64 -1.37
CA LYS A 270 1.19 -7.76 -2.30
C LYS A 270 0.37 -9.00 -1.92
N GLY A 271 0.36 -9.39 -0.64
CA GLY A 271 -0.44 -10.53 -0.18
C GLY A 271 -1.94 -10.37 -0.45
N ARG A 272 -2.47 -9.14 -0.37
CA ARG A 272 -3.87 -8.85 -0.69
C ARG A 272 -4.13 -8.91 -2.19
N ILE A 273 -3.26 -8.32 -2.99
CA ILE A 273 -3.38 -8.33 -4.45
C ILE A 273 -3.32 -9.76 -5.00
N GLU A 274 -2.46 -10.62 -4.47
CA GLU A 274 -2.42 -12.03 -4.87
C GLU A 274 -3.72 -12.77 -4.47
N LEU A 275 -4.35 -12.43 -3.34
CA LEU A 275 -5.66 -12.99 -2.99
C LEU A 275 -6.77 -12.50 -3.96
N GLU A 276 -6.79 -11.22 -4.30
CA GLU A 276 -7.71 -10.66 -5.31
C GLU A 276 -7.51 -11.34 -6.69
N ARG A 277 -6.26 -11.65 -7.03
CA ARG A 277 -5.90 -12.40 -8.23
C ARG A 277 -6.35 -13.86 -8.17
N ALA A 278 -6.25 -14.51 -7.02
CA ALA A 278 -6.77 -15.87 -6.81
C ALA A 278 -8.29 -15.92 -6.99
N TRP A 279 -9.02 -14.94 -6.46
CA TRP A 279 -10.45 -14.76 -6.73
C TRP A 279 -10.73 -14.60 -8.22
N THR A 280 -9.93 -13.79 -8.92
CA THR A 280 -10.07 -13.61 -10.38
C THR A 280 -9.92 -14.93 -11.13
N GLN A 281 -8.91 -15.74 -10.78
CA GLN A 281 -8.71 -17.06 -11.37
C GLN A 281 -9.84 -18.03 -11.03
N TYR A 282 -10.37 -17.98 -9.81
CA TYR A 282 -11.54 -18.77 -9.41
C TYR A 282 -12.76 -18.47 -10.29
N TYR A 283 -13.09 -17.19 -10.49
CA TYR A 283 -14.22 -16.80 -11.33
C TYR A 283 -14.03 -17.12 -12.82
N LEU A 284 -12.76 -17.15 -13.30
CA LEU A 284 -12.40 -17.68 -14.62
C LEU A 284 -12.47 -19.21 -14.72
N LYS A 285 -12.90 -19.91 -13.65
CA LYS A 285 -12.91 -21.37 -13.51
C LYS A 285 -11.52 -22.01 -13.62
N ASN A 286 -10.45 -21.25 -13.42
CA ASN A 286 -9.07 -21.74 -13.43
C ASN A 286 -8.66 -22.21 -12.02
N TYR A 287 -9.34 -23.23 -11.50
CA TYR A 287 -9.18 -23.69 -10.12
C TYR A 287 -7.74 -24.10 -9.77
N SER A 288 -7.03 -24.77 -10.68
CA SER A 288 -5.62 -25.18 -10.49
C SER A 288 -4.71 -23.98 -10.23
N LYS A 289 -4.89 -22.87 -10.96
CA LYS A 289 -4.11 -21.64 -10.78
C LYS A 289 -4.50 -20.90 -9.51
N ALA A 290 -5.80 -20.83 -9.20
CA ALA A 290 -6.28 -20.21 -7.97
C ALA A 290 -5.71 -20.91 -6.72
N LEU A 291 -5.75 -22.26 -6.69
CA LEU A 291 -5.14 -23.04 -5.60
C LEU A 291 -3.62 -22.92 -5.54
N GLY A 292 -2.97 -22.78 -6.70
CA GLY A 292 -1.54 -22.49 -6.79
C GLY A 292 -1.17 -21.18 -6.09
N ILE A 293 -1.89 -20.09 -6.41
CA ILE A 293 -1.70 -18.78 -5.77
C ILE A 293 -1.99 -18.86 -4.26
N LEU A 294 -3.07 -19.54 -3.86
CA LEU A 294 -3.41 -19.73 -2.43
C LEU A 294 -2.34 -20.55 -1.67
N THR A 295 -1.70 -21.50 -2.36
CA THR A 295 -0.57 -22.25 -1.81
C THR A 295 0.65 -21.37 -1.67
N ALA A 296 0.97 -20.56 -2.69
CA ALA A 296 2.05 -19.60 -2.61
C ALA A 296 1.84 -18.59 -1.47
N LEU A 297 0.61 -18.13 -1.22
CA LEU A 297 0.26 -17.26 -0.08
C LEU A 297 0.56 -17.85 1.32
N LYS A 298 0.97 -19.13 1.41
CA LYS A 298 1.41 -19.77 2.66
C LYS A 298 2.89 -19.54 2.97
N THR A 299 3.66 -18.96 2.05
CA THR A 299 5.09 -18.68 2.29
C THR A 299 5.30 -17.77 3.51
N PRO A 300 6.38 -17.97 4.29
CA PRO A 300 6.78 -17.04 5.36
C PRO A 300 6.87 -15.57 4.93
N PHE A 301 7.12 -15.31 3.63
CA PHE A 301 7.14 -13.96 3.07
C PHE A 301 5.80 -13.21 3.26
N TYR A 302 4.66 -13.91 3.19
CA TYR A 302 3.32 -13.33 3.40
C TYR A 302 2.80 -13.49 4.83
N SER A 303 3.65 -13.84 5.79
CA SER A 303 3.28 -14.00 7.21
C SER A 303 2.63 -12.75 7.83
N ARG A 304 2.92 -11.56 7.30
CA ARG A 304 2.33 -10.28 7.73
C ARG A 304 1.03 -9.90 6.99
N SER A 305 0.62 -10.70 6.00
CA SER A 305 -0.60 -10.54 5.19
C SER A 305 -1.54 -11.73 5.36
N ILE A 306 -1.51 -12.40 6.51
CA ILE A 306 -2.38 -13.55 6.75
C ILE A 306 -3.82 -13.07 6.81
N THR A 307 -4.62 -13.49 5.85
CA THR A 307 -6.06 -13.24 5.83
C THR A 307 -6.83 -14.56 6.00
N PRO A 308 -7.91 -14.57 6.80
CA PRO A 308 -8.74 -15.75 6.97
C PRO A 308 -9.53 -16.11 5.70
N GLU A 309 -9.82 -15.13 4.85
CA GLU A 309 -10.55 -15.26 3.58
C GLU A 309 -9.91 -16.27 2.61
N ARG A 310 -8.58 -16.44 2.63
CA ARG A 310 -7.91 -17.44 1.79
C ARG A 310 -8.45 -18.86 2.02
N TYR A 311 -8.85 -19.18 3.25
CA TYR A 311 -9.42 -20.49 3.59
C TYR A 311 -10.84 -20.65 3.07
N VAL A 312 -11.63 -19.58 3.07
CA VAL A 312 -12.95 -19.57 2.44
C VAL A 312 -12.82 -19.89 0.95
N LEU A 313 -11.90 -19.22 0.26
CA LEU A 313 -11.69 -19.46 -1.17
C LEU A 313 -11.18 -20.89 -1.44
N GLU A 314 -10.23 -21.41 -0.64
CA GLU A 314 -9.81 -22.82 -0.74
C GLU A 314 -11.01 -23.77 -0.58
N MET A 315 -11.84 -23.58 0.44
CA MET A 315 -13.00 -24.42 0.71
C MET A 315 -14.04 -24.36 -0.40
N VAL A 316 -14.32 -23.18 -0.94
CA VAL A 316 -15.23 -23.01 -2.08
C VAL A 316 -14.71 -23.76 -3.29
N ILE A 317 -13.42 -23.61 -3.65
CA ILE A 317 -12.83 -24.34 -4.77
C ILE A 317 -12.93 -25.86 -4.58
N TYR A 318 -12.55 -26.37 -3.40
CA TYR A 318 -12.64 -27.80 -3.14
C TYR A 318 -14.07 -28.32 -3.18
N LYS A 319 -15.04 -27.53 -2.70
CA LYS A 319 -16.46 -27.87 -2.75
C LYS A 319 -16.97 -27.94 -4.21
N GLU A 320 -16.63 -26.96 -5.04
CA GLU A 320 -17.00 -26.94 -6.47
C GLU A 320 -16.42 -28.14 -7.25
N LEU A 321 -15.27 -28.65 -6.80
CA LEU A 321 -14.62 -29.83 -7.39
C LEU A 321 -15.04 -31.16 -6.71
N CYS A 322 -16.02 -31.15 -5.80
CA CYS A 322 -16.46 -32.31 -5.01
C CYS A 322 -15.34 -32.99 -4.18
N HIS A 323 -14.35 -32.22 -3.72
CA HIS A 323 -13.34 -32.69 -2.78
C HIS A 323 -13.75 -32.38 -1.34
N TYR A 324 -14.85 -32.95 -0.86
CA TYR A 324 -15.41 -32.63 0.45
C TYR A 324 -14.45 -32.92 1.63
N GLY A 325 -13.65 -33.99 1.54
CA GLY A 325 -12.60 -34.25 2.54
C GLY A 325 -11.50 -33.17 2.56
N ALA A 326 -11.24 -32.48 1.45
CA ALA A 326 -10.31 -31.35 1.41
C ALA A 326 -10.94 -30.08 2.00
N VAL A 327 -12.26 -29.89 1.85
CA VAL A 327 -13.01 -28.81 2.52
C VAL A 327 -12.86 -28.93 4.04
N GLU A 328 -13.05 -30.12 4.61
CA GLU A 328 -12.88 -30.36 6.04
C GLU A 328 -11.44 -30.08 6.50
N LYS A 329 -10.44 -30.56 5.76
CA LYS A 329 -9.02 -30.28 6.05
C LYS A 329 -8.71 -28.78 6.03
N ALA A 330 -9.30 -28.02 5.11
CA ALA A 330 -9.13 -26.56 5.06
C ALA A 330 -9.78 -25.87 6.29
N ALA A 331 -10.98 -26.28 6.69
CA ALA A 331 -11.63 -25.80 7.91
C ALA A 331 -10.82 -26.11 9.18
N GLN A 332 -10.22 -27.31 9.27
CA GLN A 332 -9.34 -27.69 10.38
C GLN A 332 -8.07 -26.81 10.42
N LYS A 333 -7.46 -26.52 9.26
CA LYS A 333 -6.31 -25.60 9.17
C LYS A 333 -6.68 -24.19 9.62
N PHE A 334 -7.85 -23.69 9.22
CA PHE A 334 -8.37 -22.41 9.71
C PHE A 334 -8.50 -22.40 11.24
N LYS A 335 -9.17 -23.41 11.82
CA LYS A 335 -9.35 -23.56 13.28
C LYS A 335 -8.00 -23.62 14.01
N LYS A 336 -6.98 -24.27 13.43
CA LYS A 336 -5.63 -24.32 14.00
C LYS A 336 -4.95 -22.94 14.06
N VAL A 337 -5.10 -22.13 13.01
CA VAL A 337 -4.45 -20.81 12.92
C VAL A 337 -5.22 -19.74 13.72
N PHE A 338 -6.53 -19.66 13.55
CA PHE A 338 -7.35 -18.57 14.10
C PHE A 338 -8.13 -18.95 15.37
N GLY A 339 -8.20 -20.23 15.73
CA GLY A 339 -8.90 -20.71 16.93
C GLY A 339 -8.48 -20.01 18.23
N PRO A 340 -7.18 -19.76 18.48
CA PRO A 340 -6.74 -19.00 19.66
C PRO A 340 -7.34 -17.58 19.71
N SER A 341 -7.30 -16.85 18.60
CA SER A 341 -7.86 -15.49 18.48
C SER A 341 -9.38 -15.49 18.64
N LEU A 342 -10.08 -16.44 17.99
CA LEU A 342 -11.53 -16.65 18.17
C LEU A 342 -11.90 -16.93 19.64
N SER A 343 -11.11 -17.76 20.34
CA SER A 343 -11.32 -18.01 21.76
C SER A 343 -11.15 -16.76 22.61
N ARG A 344 -10.16 -15.90 22.29
CA ARG A 344 -9.96 -14.62 22.97
C ARG A 344 -11.13 -13.66 22.75
N ILE A 345 -11.63 -13.56 21.52
CA ILE A 345 -12.81 -12.75 21.18
C ILE A 345 -14.01 -13.22 21.99
N LYS A 346 -14.32 -14.53 21.96
CA LYS A 346 -15.46 -15.12 22.69
C LYS A 346 -15.35 -14.95 24.20
N LYS A 347 -14.12 -14.94 24.75
CA LYS A 347 -13.82 -14.69 26.17
C LYS A 347 -13.72 -13.20 26.53
N ARG A 348 -13.98 -12.28 25.59
CA ARG A 348 -13.89 -10.82 25.79
C ARG A 348 -12.54 -10.36 26.36
N LYS A 349 -11.45 -11.03 25.99
CA LYS A 349 -10.10 -10.61 26.37
C LYS A 349 -9.68 -9.36 25.57
N PRO A 350 -8.68 -8.59 26.04
CA PRO A 350 -8.13 -7.49 25.27
C PRO A 350 -7.71 -7.95 23.87
N LEU A 351 -8.31 -7.33 22.84
CA LEU A 351 -8.12 -7.72 21.43
C LEU A 351 -6.78 -7.26 20.88
N ARG A 352 -6.29 -6.10 21.33
CA ARG A 352 -5.04 -5.50 20.88
C ARG A 352 -3.80 -6.36 21.14
N ASP A 353 -3.84 -7.18 22.18
CA ASP A 353 -2.72 -8.04 22.57
C ASP A 353 -2.68 -9.34 21.74
N ASP A 354 -3.68 -9.59 20.90
CA ASP A 354 -3.69 -10.74 19.99
C ASP A 354 -2.88 -10.43 18.72
N PRO A 355 -1.82 -11.18 18.42
CA PRO A 355 -0.92 -10.86 17.31
C PRO A 355 -1.60 -11.00 15.94
N ILE A 356 -2.58 -11.89 15.79
CA ILE A 356 -3.29 -12.07 14.51
C ILE A 356 -4.25 -10.90 14.30
N LEU A 357 -5.06 -10.55 15.30
CA LEU A 357 -5.96 -9.40 15.21
C LEU A 357 -5.19 -8.10 15.00
N PHE A 358 -4.03 -7.94 15.65
CA PHE A 358 -3.12 -6.83 15.40
C PHE A 358 -2.63 -6.80 13.95
N SER A 359 -2.19 -7.95 13.42
CA SER A 359 -1.71 -8.06 12.04
C SER A 359 -2.80 -7.69 11.03
N MET A 360 -4.02 -8.17 11.25
CA MET A 360 -5.21 -7.86 10.45
C MET A 360 -5.57 -6.37 10.55
N ALA A 361 -5.54 -5.80 11.75
CA ALA A 361 -5.86 -4.38 11.97
C ALA A 361 -4.89 -3.43 11.26
N ILE A 362 -3.58 -3.72 11.26
CA ILE A 362 -2.56 -2.86 10.61
C ILE A 362 -2.63 -2.91 9.07
N VAL A 363 -3.41 -3.83 8.49
CA VAL A 363 -3.67 -3.81 7.04
C VAL A 363 -4.43 -2.55 6.61
N ASP A 364 -5.13 -1.89 7.53
CA ASP A 364 -5.70 -0.57 7.26
C ASP A 364 -4.60 0.44 6.89
N ARG A 365 -4.75 1.07 5.71
CA ARG A 365 -3.68 1.86 5.09
C ARG A 365 -3.15 3.01 5.97
N PRO A 366 -3.99 3.81 6.66
CA PRO A 366 -3.51 4.81 7.62
C PRO A 366 -2.61 4.23 8.73
N LEU A 367 -2.91 3.03 9.22
CA LEU A 367 -2.07 2.35 10.22
C LEU A 367 -0.81 1.76 9.60
N GLU A 368 -0.91 1.18 8.40
CA GLU A 368 0.25 0.64 7.68
C GLU A 368 1.32 1.71 7.45
N VAL A 369 0.93 2.90 6.97
CA VAL A 369 1.87 4.01 6.72
C VAL A 369 2.56 4.43 8.02
N GLN A 370 1.81 4.61 9.11
CA GLN A 370 2.38 4.98 10.41
C GLN A 370 3.32 3.89 10.95
N ALA A 371 2.95 2.62 10.85
CA ALA A 371 3.78 1.50 11.28
C ALA A 371 5.09 1.40 10.46
N ASN A 372 5.02 1.68 9.15
CA ASN A 372 6.19 1.73 8.29
C ASN A 372 7.13 2.87 8.69
N VAL A 373 6.59 4.07 8.97
CA VAL A 373 7.40 5.21 9.46
C VAL A 373 8.10 4.88 10.78
N VAL A 374 7.40 4.26 11.74
CA VAL A 374 8.04 3.78 13.00
C VAL A 374 9.19 2.83 12.72
N HIS A 375 9.01 1.88 11.80
CA HIS A 375 10.07 0.96 11.42
C HIS A 375 11.27 1.69 10.79
N PHE A 376 11.02 2.65 9.90
CA PHE A 376 12.07 3.44 9.26
C PHE A 376 12.83 4.28 10.28
N ILE A 377 12.15 4.96 11.20
CA ILE A 377 12.79 5.74 12.27
C ILE A 377 13.75 4.87 13.08
N ARG A 378 13.38 3.63 13.43
CA ARG A 378 14.26 2.72 14.18
C ARG A 378 15.52 2.35 13.40
N LEU A 379 15.36 1.99 12.12
CA LEU A 379 16.49 1.69 11.24
C LEU A 379 17.39 2.92 11.04
N GLU A 380 16.81 4.12 10.94
CA GLU A 380 17.57 5.35 10.84
C GLU A 380 18.35 5.65 12.13
N GLN A 381 17.77 5.44 13.31
CA GLN A 381 18.47 5.62 14.58
C GLN A 381 19.70 4.71 14.68
N GLU A 382 19.56 3.42 14.36
CA GLU A 382 20.68 2.47 14.34
C GLU A 382 21.77 2.93 13.37
N ARG A 383 21.40 3.30 12.13
CA ARG A 383 22.34 3.77 11.11
C ARG A 383 23.05 5.06 11.49
N LEU A 384 22.36 6.01 12.12
CA LEU A 384 22.96 7.28 12.55
C LEU A 384 24.02 7.05 13.64
N ILE A 385 23.77 6.11 14.55
CA ILE A 385 24.74 5.71 15.58
C ILE A 385 25.98 5.11 14.91
N ASP A 386 25.79 4.20 13.94
CA ASP A 386 26.89 3.57 13.22
C ASP A 386 27.72 4.57 12.40
N LEU A 387 27.07 5.61 11.84
CA LEU A 387 27.75 6.65 11.07
C LEU A 387 28.57 7.61 11.95
N GLY A 388 28.18 7.81 13.21
CA GLY A 388 29.00 8.51 14.20
C GLY A 388 29.33 9.98 13.85
N PHE A 389 28.39 10.72 13.26
CA PHE A 389 28.61 12.14 12.92
C PHE A 389 28.92 12.96 14.16
N ASP A 390 30.06 13.66 14.13
CA ASP A 390 30.48 14.57 15.17
C ASP A 390 29.78 15.93 14.95
N TYR A 391 28.65 16.15 15.62
CA TYR A 391 27.89 17.39 15.52
C TYR A 391 27.04 17.61 16.78
N GLU A 392 27.13 18.81 17.36
CA GLU A 392 26.45 19.15 18.63
C GLU A 392 24.93 18.96 18.55
N GLY A 393 24.32 19.29 17.40
CA GLY A 393 22.89 19.11 17.18
C GLY A 393 22.43 17.64 17.05
N MET A 394 23.33 16.64 17.05
CA MET A 394 22.96 15.23 16.96
C MET A 394 22.10 14.76 18.12
N GLU A 395 22.37 15.23 19.35
CA GLU A 395 21.55 14.88 20.52
C GLU A 395 20.09 15.30 20.33
N GLN A 396 19.86 16.49 19.76
CA GLN A 396 18.53 16.98 19.46
C GLN A 396 17.83 16.15 18.38
N ILE A 397 18.57 15.73 17.34
CA ILE A 397 18.05 14.85 16.29
C ILE A 397 17.62 13.51 16.89
N TYR A 398 18.48 12.86 17.67
CA TYR A 398 18.13 11.59 18.33
C TYR A 398 16.93 11.72 19.27
N ALA A 399 16.90 12.77 20.10
CA ALA A 399 15.77 13.05 20.98
C ALA A 399 14.48 13.27 20.19
N SER A 400 14.54 14.02 19.09
CA SER A 400 13.38 14.26 18.22
C SER A 400 12.88 12.97 17.59
N LEU A 401 13.76 12.12 17.06
CA LEU A 401 13.39 10.83 16.46
C LEU A 401 12.73 9.90 17.49
N LYS A 402 13.29 9.81 18.70
CA LYS A 402 12.75 9.00 19.78
C LYS A 402 11.36 9.48 20.23
N ASN A 403 11.21 10.79 20.41
CA ASN A 403 9.91 11.39 20.76
C ASN A 403 8.89 11.24 19.64
N HIS A 404 9.33 11.36 18.39
CA HIS A 404 8.47 11.18 17.22
C HIS A 404 7.98 9.73 17.08
N GLU A 405 8.88 8.75 17.23
CA GLU A 405 8.52 7.32 17.26
C GLU A 405 7.48 7.05 18.36
N LYS A 406 7.74 7.56 19.58
CA LYS A 406 6.83 7.40 20.71
C LYS A 406 5.45 7.99 20.40
N GLY A 407 5.39 9.21 19.86
CA GLY A 407 4.14 9.87 19.50
C GLY A 407 3.36 9.14 18.41
N ILE A 408 4.02 8.57 17.39
CA ILE A 408 3.34 7.74 16.38
C ILE A 408 2.79 6.47 17.01
N ARG A 409 3.57 5.79 17.87
CA ARG A 409 3.12 4.57 18.55
C ARG A 409 1.89 4.80 19.41
N GLU A 410 1.85 5.88 20.18
CA GLU A 410 0.68 6.23 21.01
C GLU A 410 -0.58 6.46 20.16
N ARG A 411 -0.45 7.06 18.97
CA ARG A 411 -1.57 7.22 18.03
C ARG A 411 -2.00 5.89 17.43
N ILE A 412 -1.06 5.04 17.01
CA ILE A 412 -1.36 3.69 16.54
C ILE A 412 -2.10 2.94 17.63
N ASP A 413 -1.63 2.97 18.87
CA ASP A 413 -2.24 2.27 20.01
C ASP A 413 -3.69 2.72 20.25
N PHE A 414 -3.97 4.03 20.12
CA PHE A 414 -5.33 4.57 20.22
C PHE A 414 -6.25 4.09 19.09
N GLN A 415 -5.77 4.14 17.84
CA GLN A 415 -6.54 3.72 16.67
C GLN A 415 -6.72 2.19 16.59
N LEU A 416 -5.76 1.44 17.14
CA LEU A 416 -5.72 -0.01 17.09
C LEU A 416 -6.89 -0.64 17.81
N GLU A 417 -7.44 -0.02 18.86
CA GLU A 417 -8.57 -0.61 19.59
C GLU A 417 -9.82 -0.73 18.71
N GLU A 418 -10.14 0.32 17.95
CA GLU A 418 -11.23 0.32 16.98
C GLU A 418 -10.94 -0.68 15.84
N LYS A 419 -9.73 -0.65 15.29
CA LYS A 419 -9.34 -1.52 14.17
C LYS A 419 -9.23 -3.00 14.54
N ALA A 420 -8.81 -3.32 15.75
CA ALA A 420 -8.81 -4.69 16.26
C ALA A 420 -10.24 -5.21 16.47
N ARG A 421 -11.20 -4.32 16.82
CA ARG A 421 -12.61 -4.69 16.91
C ARG A 421 -13.21 -4.96 15.52
N GLU A 422 -12.89 -4.13 14.52
CA GLU A 422 -13.27 -4.39 13.12
C GLU A 422 -12.73 -5.74 12.65
N ALA A 423 -11.43 -6.00 12.86
CA ALA A 423 -10.79 -7.27 12.51
C ALA A 423 -11.38 -8.48 13.27
N ALA A 424 -11.77 -8.31 14.53
CA ALA A 424 -12.42 -9.35 15.30
C ALA A 424 -13.81 -9.70 14.75
N ASN A 425 -14.59 -8.70 14.35
CA ASN A 425 -15.89 -8.93 13.71
C ASN A 425 -15.73 -9.64 12.37
N GLU A 426 -14.78 -9.20 11.53
CA GLU A 426 -14.46 -9.87 10.26
C GLU A 426 -14.08 -11.33 10.50
N LEU A 427 -13.27 -11.61 11.52
CA LEU A 427 -12.86 -12.98 11.83
C LEU A 427 -14.05 -13.86 12.30
N LEU A 428 -15.00 -13.30 13.04
CA LEU A 428 -16.23 -14.00 13.42
C LEU A 428 -17.11 -14.29 12.18
N ASP A 429 -17.29 -13.31 11.30
CA ASP A 429 -18.05 -13.49 10.05
C ASP A 429 -17.44 -14.59 9.18
N ILE A 430 -16.10 -14.67 9.12
CA ILE A 430 -15.41 -15.74 8.39
C ILE A 430 -15.53 -17.09 9.11
N GLU A 431 -15.53 -17.13 10.45
CA GLU A 431 -15.82 -18.36 11.19
C GLU A 431 -17.21 -18.93 10.83
N GLU A 432 -18.22 -18.07 10.75
CA GLU A 432 -19.57 -18.44 10.35
C GLU A 432 -19.61 -18.99 8.92
N GLN A 433 -18.95 -18.31 7.97
CA GLN A 433 -18.85 -18.76 6.58
C GLN A 433 -18.17 -20.11 6.45
N ILE A 434 -17.05 -20.31 7.14
CA ILE A 434 -16.31 -21.58 7.14
C ILE A 434 -17.18 -22.69 7.71
N SER A 435 -17.86 -22.44 8.83
CA SER A 435 -18.77 -23.41 9.45
C SER A 435 -19.93 -23.76 8.52
N PHE A 436 -20.48 -22.78 7.81
CA PHE A 436 -21.55 -22.97 6.84
C PHE A 436 -21.10 -23.79 5.62
N ILE A 437 -19.95 -23.46 5.03
CA ILE A 437 -19.40 -24.20 3.88
C ILE A 437 -19.06 -25.63 4.30
N GLU A 438 -18.46 -25.81 5.49
CA GLU A 438 -18.18 -27.13 6.06
C GLU A 438 -19.48 -27.95 6.21
N TYR A 439 -20.53 -27.36 6.79
CA TYR A 439 -21.82 -28.03 6.95
C TYR A 439 -22.46 -28.41 5.60
N ILE A 440 -22.55 -27.48 4.65
CA ILE A 440 -23.13 -27.76 3.33
C ILE A 440 -22.31 -28.80 2.59
N SER A 441 -20.98 -28.76 2.66
CA SER A 441 -20.13 -29.75 2.00
C SER A 441 -20.40 -31.17 2.50
N ARG A 442 -20.69 -31.34 3.81
CA ARG A 442 -21.08 -32.63 4.38
C ARG A 442 -22.46 -33.07 3.90
N LEU A 443 -23.41 -32.16 3.76
CA LEU A 443 -24.72 -32.48 3.20
C LEU A 443 -24.64 -32.85 1.72
N ASP A 444 -23.84 -32.12 0.94
CA ASP A 444 -23.65 -32.38 -0.49
C ASP A 444 -22.96 -33.73 -0.72
N ALA A 445 -21.99 -34.11 0.13
CA ALA A 445 -21.36 -35.43 0.11
C ALA A 445 -22.34 -36.60 0.32
N LEU A 446 -23.51 -36.35 0.92
CA LEU A 446 -24.55 -37.36 1.15
C LEU A 446 -25.59 -37.39 0.03
N LYS A 447 -25.63 -36.38 -0.84
CA LYS A 447 -26.56 -36.34 -1.97
C LYS A 447 -26.02 -37.23 -3.08
N ILE A 448 -26.87 -38.11 -3.60
CA ILE A 448 -26.62 -38.72 -4.92
C ILE A 448 -26.76 -37.59 -5.93
N LEU A 449 -25.63 -37.19 -6.54
CA LEU A 449 -25.64 -36.20 -7.60
C LEU A 449 -26.34 -36.82 -8.82
N GLU A 450 -27.46 -36.22 -9.25
CA GLU A 450 -28.07 -36.56 -10.53
C GLU A 450 -27.02 -36.41 -11.65
N GLU A 451 -27.02 -37.34 -12.63
CA GLU A 451 -26.16 -37.26 -13.82
C GLU A 451 -26.37 -35.92 -14.53
N LYS A 452 -25.52 -34.95 -14.23
CA LYS A 452 -25.40 -33.74 -15.02
C LYS A 452 -24.40 -34.00 -16.14
N GLN A 453 -24.85 -33.82 -17.38
CA GLN A 453 -23.97 -33.67 -18.54
C GLN A 453 -23.24 -32.32 -18.47
N GLU A 454 -22.38 -32.12 -17.46
CA GLU A 454 -21.49 -30.96 -17.38
C GLU A 454 -20.05 -31.37 -17.71
N ASP A 455 -19.34 -30.51 -18.45
CA ASP A 455 -17.90 -30.65 -18.67
C ASP A 455 -17.18 -30.49 -17.32
N PHE A 456 -16.79 -31.61 -16.72
CA PHE A 456 -16.05 -31.63 -15.46
C PHE A 456 -14.67 -30.96 -15.61
N TYR A 457 -14.29 -30.18 -14.61
CA TYR A 457 -12.98 -29.52 -14.59
C TYR A 457 -11.83 -30.54 -14.65
N ARG A 458 -10.90 -30.32 -15.58
CA ARG A 458 -9.66 -31.10 -15.72
C ARG A 458 -8.46 -30.15 -15.74
N PRO A 459 -7.38 -30.47 -15.01
CA PRO A 459 -6.19 -29.62 -14.99
C PRO A 459 -5.44 -29.69 -16.33
N GLU A 460 -4.52 -28.74 -16.55
CA GLU A 460 -3.57 -28.81 -17.68
C GLU A 460 -2.77 -30.11 -17.58
N ARG A 461 -2.70 -30.89 -18.67
CA ARG A 461 -1.92 -32.13 -18.69
C ARG A 461 -0.43 -31.79 -18.84
N ILE A 462 0.40 -32.33 -17.95
CA ILE A 462 1.85 -32.26 -18.11
C ILE A 462 2.23 -32.99 -19.41
N SER A 463 2.80 -32.25 -20.36
CA SER A 463 3.33 -32.86 -21.58
C SER A 463 4.77 -33.31 -21.35
N HIS A 464 5.02 -34.61 -21.44
CA HIS A 464 6.38 -35.16 -21.36
C HIS A 464 7.18 -34.99 -22.66
N VAL A 465 6.58 -34.41 -23.70
CA VAL A 465 7.16 -34.31 -25.06
C VAL A 465 7.37 -32.84 -25.47
N LYS A 466 6.60 -31.90 -24.90
CA LYS A 466 6.78 -30.47 -25.15
C LYS A 466 7.64 -29.86 -24.04
N PHE A 467 8.85 -29.43 -24.38
CA PHE A 467 9.80 -28.78 -23.46
C PHE A 467 9.58 -27.27 -23.30
N ASN A 468 8.41 -26.75 -23.68
CA ASN A 468 8.09 -25.32 -23.53
C ASN A 468 7.77 -24.93 -22.08
N LYS A 469 7.47 -25.92 -21.22
CA LYS A 469 7.30 -25.76 -19.77
C LYS A 469 7.94 -26.96 -19.06
N ILE A 470 8.63 -26.70 -17.96
CA ILE A 470 9.15 -27.74 -17.07
C ILE A 470 8.33 -27.66 -15.78
N TYR A 471 7.84 -28.80 -15.31
CA TYR A 471 7.09 -28.90 -14.06
C TYR A 471 8.03 -29.41 -12.98
N TRP A 472 8.14 -28.63 -11.89
CA TRP A 472 8.92 -29.01 -10.72
C TRP A 472 7.95 -29.42 -9.58
N PRO A 473 8.02 -30.64 -9.06
CA PRO A 473 7.19 -31.07 -7.94
C PRO A 473 7.48 -30.21 -6.70
N TRP A 474 6.43 -29.69 -6.07
CA TRP A 474 6.56 -28.91 -4.85
C TRP A 474 6.82 -29.82 -3.64
N THR A 475 7.96 -29.67 -2.96
CA THR A 475 8.29 -30.45 -1.75
C THR A 475 8.23 -29.63 -0.46
N GLY A 476 7.81 -28.37 -0.54
CA GLY A 476 7.75 -27.42 0.58
C GLY A 476 8.52 -26.12 0.35
N GLU A 477 9.28 -26.04 -0.74
CA GLU A 477 10.03 -24.85 -1.14
C GLU A 477 9.14 -23.73 -1.69
N PHE A 478 9.56 -22.48 -1.55
CA PHE A 478 8.87 -21.30 -2.08
C PHE A 478 9.83 -20.41 -2.85
N TRP A 479 9.43 -20.04 -4.06
CA TRP A 479 10.23 -19.24 -5.00
C TRP A 479 9.51 -17.91 -5.22
N ILE A 480 10.13 -16.81 -4.78
CA ILE A 480 9.47 -15.50 -4.70
C ILE A 480 9.16 -14.90 -6.09
N ASP A 481 9.96 -15.27 -7.08
CA ASP A 481 9.88 -14.90 -8.48
C ASP A 481 8.95 -15.81 -9.29
N GLU A 482 8.45 -16.90 -8.69
CA GLU A 482 7.55 -17.85 -9.35
C GLU A 482 6.20 -18.01 -8.65
N VAL A 483 5.87 -17.13 -7.71
CA VAL A 483 4.59 -17.13 -6.95
C VAL A 483 3.38 -17.29 -7.89
N ASP A 484 3.47 -16.74 -9.10
CA ASP A 484 2.43 -16.76 -10.11
C ASP A 484 2.41 -18.00 -11.02
N LYS A 485 3.45 -18.83 -10.96
CA LYS A 485 3.60 -20.07 -11.74
C LYS A 485 3.13 -21.31 -10.99
N TYR A 486 2.86 -21.20 -9.68
CA TYR A 486 2.33 -22.30 -8.89
C TYR A 486 0.98 -22.76 -9.46
N GLN A 487 0.83 -24.06 -9.63
CA GLN A 487 -0.41 -24.68 -10.03
C GLN A 487 -0.63 -25.96 -9.23
N THR A 488 -1.85 -26.15 -8.76
CA THR A 488 -2.26 -27.41 -8.14
C THR A 488 -2.96 -28.25 -9.20
N LEU A 489 -2.39 -29.38 -9.59
CA LEU A 489 -3.02 -30.29 -10.53
C LEU A 489 -4.15 -31.06 -9.83
N ILE A 490 -5.38 -30.56 -9.98
CA ILE A 490 -6.56 -31.16 -9.36
C ILE A 490 -7.65 -31.35 -10.41
N SER A 491 -8.25 -32.54 -10.45
CA SER A 491 -9.43 -32.84 -11.27
C SER A 491 -10.70 -32.77 -10.43
N SER A 492 -11.83 -32.51 -11.07
CA SER A 492 -13.13 -32.67 -10.41
C SER A 492 -13.37 -34.14 -10.03
N ARG A 493 -13.94 -34.38 -8.84
CA ARG A 493 -14.40 -35.70 -8.38
C ARG A 493 -15.90 -35.92 -8.57
N CYS A 494 -16.62 -34.90 -9.03
CA CYS A 494 -18.07 -34.96 -9.15
C CYS A 494 -18.54 -36.08 -10.11
N GLU A 495 -17.70 -36.47 -11.10
CA GLU A 495 -17.94 -37.57 -12.05
C GLU A 495 -18.00 -38.96 -11.39
N ASN A 496 -17.25 -39.17 -10.30
CA ASN A 496 -17.24 -40.45 -9.59
C ASN A 496 -18.41 -40.58 -8.61
N GLU A 497 -18.85 -39.46 -8.04
CA GLU A 497 -19.99 -39.41 -7.12
C GLU A 497 -21.33 -39.61 -7.84
N SER A 498 -21.49 -39.14 -9.08
CA SER A 498 -22.67 -39.43 -9.91
C SER A 498 -22.78 -40.91 -10.31
N ASN A 499 -21.65 -41.63 -10.36
CA ASN A 499 -21.58 -43.03 -10.77
C ASN A 499 -21.62 -44.04 -9.61
N GLY A 500 -21.78 -43.59 -8.35
CA GLY A 500 -21.91 -44.46 -7.19
C GLY A 500 -20.71 -45.38 -6.92
N LYS A 501 -19.53 -45.06 -7.46
CA LYS A 501 -18.31 -45.85 -7.21
C LYS A 501 -17.48 -45.17 -6.12
N GLU A 502 -17.43 -45.80 -4.96
CA GLU A 502 -16.43 -45.52 -3.92
C GLU A 502 -15.03 -45.65 -4.55
N GLY A 503 -14.44 -44.52 -4.92
CA GLY A 503 -13.10 -44.45 -5.48
C GLY A 503 -12.08 -44.33 -4.38
N GLU A 504 -11.27 -45.37 -4.20
CA GLU A 504 -10.02 -45.33 -3.44
C GLU A 504 -9.19 -44.12 -3.87
N VAL A 505 -8.84 -43.29 -2.87
CA VAL A 505 -7.99 -42.12 -3.05
C VAL A 505 -6.55 -42.59 -3.15
N ASN A 506 -6.05 -42.77 -4.38
CA ASN A 506 -4.61 -42.80 -4.61
C ASN A 506 -4.05 -41.37 -4.50
N PHE A 507 -3.14 -41.20 -3.54
CA PHE A 507 -2.26 -40.04 -3.45
C PHE A 507 -1.03 -40.33 -4.32
N GLU A 508 -0.90 -39.62 -5.43
CA GLU A 508 0.39 -39.34 -6.08
C GLU A 508 0.50 -37.83 -6.35
#